data_AF-A0A9D8X6E8-F1
#
_entry.id   AF-A0A9D8X6E8-F1
#
_cell.length_a   1.000
_cell.length_b   1.000
_cell.length_c   1.000
_cell.angle_alpha   90.00
_cell.angle_beta   90.00
_cell.angle_gamma   90.00
#
_symmetry.space_group_name_H-M   'P 1'
#
loop_
_entity.id
_entity.type
_entity.pdbx_description
1 polymer ?
#
loop_
_entity_poly.entity_id
_entity_poly.type
_entity_poly.pdbx_seq_one_letter_code
_entity_poly.pdbx_strand_id
1 'polypeptide(L)'
;LKKATDAAKLFATWVVNYVPPFPCGSMLENVNVCGGVLANVQNRHVGPGICTNSARFLYDLGKETGDSRWTDLYFRVKAAAINCITRYDGEFFGSTFDSPFLKGMLSEQINVSDALNRPGETWRVSACWPATAVLLGWFETAEE
;
A
#
# COMPACT_ATOMS: atom_id res chain seq x y z
N LEU A 1 -19.87 -17.28 -1.93
CA LEU A 1 -19.56 -16.22 -2.92
C LEU A 1 -20.18 -14.86 -2.57
N LYS A 2 -21.51 -14.66 -2.54
CA LYS A 2 -22.13 -13.33 -2.29
C LYS A 2 -21.50 -12.53 -1.12
N LYS A 3 -21.37 -13.12 0.07
CA LYS A 3 -20.78 -12.45 1.25
C LYS A 3 -19.32 -12.04 1.02
N ALA A 4 -18.53 -12.89 0.35
CA ALA A 4 -17.13 -12.59 0.02
C ALA A 4 -17.05 -11.43 -1.00
N THR A 5 -17.93 -11.43 -2.01
CA THR A 5 -18.04 -10.33 -2.97
C THR A 5 -18.45 -9.02 -2.29
N ASP A 6 -19.42 -9.05 -1.38
CA ASP A 6 -19.85 -7.86 -0.65
C ASP A 6 -18.73 -7.32 0.27
N ALA A 7 -18.00 -8.21 0.95
CA ALA A 7 -16.83 -7.83 1.75
C ALA A 7 -15.69 -7.25 0.90
N ALA A 8 -15.40 -7.83 -0.27
CA ALA A 8 -14.40 -7.31 -1.19
C ALA A 8 -14.78 -5.95 -1.78
N LYS A 9 -16.07 -5.72 -2.07
CA LYS A 9 -16.58 -4.40 -2.47
C LYS A 9 -16.36 -3.37 -1.38
N LEU A 10 -16.68 -3.70 -0.13
CA LEU A 10 -16.42 -2.80 1.00
C LEU A 10 -14.93 -2.53 1.16
N PHE A 11 -14.07 -3.56 1.11
CA PHE A 11 -12.62 -3.37 1.14
C PHE A 11 -12.15 -2.43 0.02
N ALA A 12 -12.62 -2.62 -1.21
CA ALA A 12 -12.21 -1.83 -2.37
C ALA A 12 -12.50 -0.33 -2.21
N THR A 13 -13.51 0.07 -1.41
CA THR A 13 -13.78 1.49 -1.14
C THR A 13 -12.70 2.15 -0.27
N TRP A 14 -11.85 1.37 0.38
CA TRP A 14 -10.73 1.85 1.21
C TRP A 14 -9.39 1.84 0.46
N VAL A 15 -9.37 1.35 -0.78
CA VAL A 15 -8.16 1.27 -1.59
C VAL A 15 -8.01 2.53 -2.44
N VAL A 16 -6.83 3.14 -2.40
CA VAL A 16 -6.46 4.26 -3.26
C VAL A 16 -6.42 3.78 -4.71
N ASN A 17 -7.29 4.34 -5.54
CA ASN A 17 -7.45 3.94 -6.95
C ASN A 17 -6.93 4.97 -7.95
N TYR A 18 -6.23 6.01 -7.48
CA TYR A 18 -5.65 7.09 -8.27
C TYR A 18 -4.23 7.39 -7.80
N VAL A 19 -3.40 7.94 -8.68
CA VAL A 19 -2.10 8.49 -8.29
C VAL A 19 -2.35 9.87 -7.69
N PRO A 20 -2.08 10.09 -6.38
CA PRO A 20 -2.31 11.39 -5.77
C PRO A 20 -1.44 12.47 -6.43
N PRO A 21 -1.98 13.68 -6.66
CA PRO A 21 -1.20 14.80 -7.17
C PRO A 21 -0.33 15.35 -6.05
N PHE A 22 0.75 14.65 -5.72
CA PHE A 22 1.67 15.06 -4.67
C PHE A 22 2.35 16.40 -5.04
N PRO A 23 2.66 17.26 -4.05
CA PRO A 23 3.37 18.50 -4.30
C PRO A 23 4.73 18.25 -4.97
N CYS A 24 5.12 19.13 -5.89
CA CYS A 24 6.44 19.08 -6.52
C CYS A 24 7.55 19.17 -5.46
N GLY A 25 8.56 18.30 -5.56
CA GLY A 25 9.64 18.17 -4.58
C GLY A 25 9.27 17.39 -3.32
N SER A 26 8.05 16.86 -3.20
CA SER A 26 7.69 15.97 -2.09
C SER A 26 8.33 14.58 -2.28
N MET A 27 8.49 13.87 -1.16
CA MET A 27 9.17 12.56 -1.15
C MET A 27 8.51 11.52 -2.06
N LEU A 28 7.19 11.61 -2.21
CA LEU A 28 6.40 10.65 -2.99
C LEU A 28 5.98 11.19 -4.37
N GLU A 29 6.52 12.33 -4.83
CA GLU A 29 6.14 12.97 -6.11
C GLU A 29 6.06 11.97 -7.29
N ASN A 30 7.01 11.04 -7.35
CA ASN A 30 7.13 10.06 -8.42
C ASN A 30 6.76 8.63 -8.00
N VAL A 31 6.10 8.46 -6.85
CA VAL A 31 5.74 7.15 -6.30
C VAL A 31 4.28 6.84 -6.59
N ASN A 32 4.04 5.72 -7.28
CA ASN A 32 2.68 5.22 -7.49
C ASN A 32 2.20 4.43 -6.27
N VAL A 33 1.30 5.05 -5.51
CA VAL A 33 0.67 4.46 -4.31
C VAL A 33 -0.71 3.84 -4.58
N CYS A 34 -1.12 3.71 -5.85
CA CYS A 34 -2.36 3.03 -6.22
C CYS A 34 -2.35 1.59 -5.70
N GLY A 35 -3.39 1.20 -4.97
CA GLY A 35 -3.45 -0.07 -4.25
C GLY A 35 -3.16 0.06 -2.75
N GLY A 36 -2.63 1.21 -2.31
CA GLY A 36 -2.50 1.51 -0.89
C GLY A 36 -3.86 1.52 -0.21
N VAL A 37 -3.91 1.09 1.04
CA VAL A 37 -5.16 0.92 1.81
C VAL A 37 -5.24 1.98 2.90
N LEU A 38 -6.32 2.75 2.93
CA LEU A 38 -6.60 3.67 4.03
C LEU A 38 -6.77 2.87 5.33
N ALA A 39 -5.99 3.22 6.36
CA ALA A 39 -5.88 2.37 7.55
C ALA A 39 -7.19 2.31 8.35
N ASN A 40 -7.74 3.47 8.72
CA ASN A 40 -9.09 3.61 9.30
C ASN A 40 -9.45 5.11 9.41
N VAL A 41 -10.63 5.43 9.96
CA VAL A 41 -11.08 6.83 10.14
C VAL A 41 -10.24 7.65 11.12
N GLN A 42 -9.54 7.01 12.07
CA GLN A 42 -8.67 7.66 13.05
C GLN A 42 -7.25 7.83 12.48
N ASN A 43 -6.71 6.77 11.89
CA ASN A 43 -5.42 6.72 11.22
C ASN A 43 -5.61 7.12 9.75
N ARG A 44 -5.69 8.43 9.50
CA ARG A 44 -5.99 9.03 8.18
C ARG A 44 -4.84 8.92 7.17
N HIS A 45 -3.98 7.93 7.32
CA HIS A 45 -2.91 7.61 6.39
C HIS A 45 -3.26 6.38 5.55
N VAL A 46 -2.47 6.20 4.50
CA VAL A 46 -2.48 5.02 3.64
C VAL A 46 -1.35 4.11 4.07
N GLY A 47 -1.66 2.84 4.32
CA GLY A 47 -0.67 1.78 4.36
C GLY A 47 -0.36 1.32 2.92
N PRO A 48 0.91 1.13 2.54
CA PRO A 48 1.24 0.67 1.19
C PRO A 48 0.83 -0.79 0.93
N GLY A 49 0.25 -1.49 1.91
CA GLY A 49 -0.35 -2.81 1.78
C GLY A 49 -1.36 -3.08 2.90
N ILE A 50 -1.78 -4.33 3.07
CA ILE A 50 -2.70 -4.73 4.14
C ILE A 50 -1.91 -5.04 5.41
N CYS A 51 -2.36 -4.51 6.56
CA CYS A 51 -1.71 -4.76 7.82
C CYS A 51 -1.66 -6.27 8.14
N THR A 52 -0.45 -6.83 8.26
CA THR A 52 -0.17 -8.23 8.63
C THR A 52 -0.83 -9.29 7.74
N ASN A 53 -1.24 -8.94 6.52
CA ASN A 53 -1.94 -9.86 5.63
C ASN A 53 -1.61 -9.58 4.15
N SER A 54 -1.90 -10.54 3.28
CA SER A 54 -1.86 -10.35 1.84
C SER A 54 -3.24 -10.03 1.28
N ALA A 55 -3.26 -9.67 0.00
CA ALA A 55 -4.48 -9.47 -0.77
C ALA A 55 -4.99 -10.76 -1.44
N ARG A 56 -4.47 -11.95 -1.07
CA ARG A 56 -4.75 -13.22 -1.75
C ARG A 56 -6.24 -13.56 -1.88
N PHE A 57 -7.04 -13.17 -0.89
CA PHE A 57 -8.49 -13.36 -0.92
C PHE A 57 -9.16 -12.70 -2.14
N LEU A 58 -8.61 -11.62 -2.68
CA LEU A 58 -9.10 -10.99 -3.91
C LEU A 58 -8.76 -11.82 -5.15
N TYR A 59 -7.56 -12.39 -5.19
CA TYR A 59 -7.15 -13.26 -6.28
C TYR A 59 -8.02 -14.51 -6.35
N ASP A 60 -8.21 -15.19 -5.20
CA ASP A 60 -9.07 -16.36 -5.11
C ASP A 60 -10.51 -16.01 -5.47
N LEU A 61 -11.03 -14.87 -5.00
CA LEU A 61 -12.37 -14.39 -5.38
C LEU A 61 -12.48 -14.17 -6.90
N GLY A 62 -11.45 -13.61 -7.53
CA GLY A 62 -11.40 -13.42 -8.98
C GLY A 62 -11.47 -14.75 -9.74
N LYS A 63 -10.73 -15.77 -9.29
CA LYS A 63 -10.80 -17.12 -9.86
C LYS A 63 -12.17 -17.76 -9.71
N GLU A 64 -12.76 -17.67 -8.53
CA GLU A 64 -14.06 -18.29 -8.23
C GLU A 64 -15.24 -17.59 -8.91
N THR A 65 -15.14 -16.29 -9.17
CA THR A 65 -16.23 -15.49 -9.77
C THR A 65 -16.05 -15.23 -11.27
N GLY A 66 -14.84 -15.38 -11.80
CA GLY A 66 -14.47 -14.97 -13.16
C GLY A 66 -14.38 -13.44 -13.36
N ASP A 67 -14.54 -12.65 -12.30
CA ASP A 67 -14.49 -11.19 -12.36
C ASP A 67 -13.05 -10.69 -12.18
N SER A 68 -12.43 -10.28 -13.29
CA SER A 68 -11.03 -9.83 -13.34
C SER A 68 -10.75 -8.56 -12.55
N ARG A 69 -11.78 -7.83 -12.10
CA ARG A 69 -11.58 -6.66 -11.23
C ARG A 69 -10.96 -7.04 -9.88
N TRP A 70 -11.23 -8.25 -9.38
CA TRP A 70 -10.64 -8.70 -8.12
C TRP A 70 -9.16 -9.05 -8.28
N THR A 71 -8.78 -9.70 -9.38
CA THR A 71 -7.37 -9.97 -9.67
C THR A 71 -6.60 -8.68 -9.98
N ASP A 72 -7.19 -7.71 -10.69
CA ASP A 72 -6.59 -6.38 -10.88
C ASP A 72 -6.35 -5.67 -9.54
N LEU A 73 -7.35 -5.67 -8.65
CA LEU A 73 -7.21 -5.07 -7.32
C LEU A 73 -6.12 -5.77 -6.48
N TYR A 74 -6.02 -7.10 -6.55
CA TYR A 74 -4.93 -7.85 -5.92
C TYR A 74 -3.55 -7.37 -6.38
N PHE A 75 -3.33 -7.29 -7.70
CA PHE A 75 -2.04 -6.85 -8.24
C PHE A 75 -1.72 -5.39 -7.89
N ARG A 76 -2.74 -4.51 -7.87
CA ARG A 76 -2.57 -3.12 -7.42
C ARG A 76 -2.12 -3.03 -5.96
N VAL A 77 -2.80 -3.73 -5.04
CA VAL A 77 -2.43 -3.73 -3.61
C VAL A 77 -1.00 -4.23 -3.41
N LYS A 78 -0.58 -5.27 -4.15
CA LYS A 78 0.81 -5.73 -4.11
C LYS A 78 1.79 -4.71 -4.68
N ALA A 79 1.47 -4.10 -5.81
CA ALA A 79 2.32 -3.11 -6.45
C ALA A 79 2.55 -1.89 -5.55
N ALA A 80 1.52 -1.41 -4.84
CA ALA A 80 1.67 -0.32 -3.86
C ALA A 80 2.76 -0.61 -2.82
N ALA A 81 2.77 -1.84 -2.28
CA ALA A 81 3.72 -2.24 -1.25
C ALA A 81 5.15 -2.24 -1.79
N ILE A 82 5.33 -2.78 -3.00
CA ILE A 82 6.61 -2.88 -3.69
C ILE A 82 7.14 -1.49 -4.09
N ASN A 83 6.26 -0.63 -4.64
CA ASN A 83 6.62 0.72 -5.08
C ASN A 83 7.12 1.61 -3.93
N CYS A 84 6.78 1.26 -2.68
CA CYS A 84 7.17 2.01 -1.49
C CYS A 84 8.41 1.42 -0.80
N ILE A 85 9.07 0.41 -1.40
CA ILE A 85 10.34 -0.11 -0.92
C ILE A 85 11.46 0.86 -1.32
N THR A 86 12.25 1.26 -0.34
CA THR A 86 13.46 2.09 -0.52
C THR A 86 14.50 1.31 -1.33
N ARG A 87 14.89 1.82 -2.49
CA ARG A 87 15.79 1.18 -3.46
C ARG A 87 17.27 1.49 -3.18
N TYR A 88 17.56 2.67 -2.64
CA TYR A 88 18.88 3.11 -2.22
C TYR A 88 18.79 3.97 -0.96
N ASP A 89 19.85 3.98 -0.15
CA ASP A 89 19.89 4.74 1.10
C ASP A 89 19.60 6.22 0.86
N GLY A 90 18.64 6.78 1.59
CA GLY A 90 18.22 8.17 1.45
C GLY A 90 17.30 8.46 0.27
N GLU A 91 16.74 7.44 -0.41
CA GLU A 91 15.65 7.69 -1.37
C GLU A 91 14.43 8.32 -0.68
N PHE A 92 14.08 7.80 0.50
CA PHE A 92 12.99 8.33 1.32
C PHE A 92 13.50 8.87 2.67
N PHE A 93 12.76 9.83 3.23
CA PHE A 93 13.00 10.44 4.53
C PHE A 93 11.70 10.41 5.33
N GLY A 94 11.82 10.16 6.63
CA GLY A 94 10.68 10.30 7.52
C GLY A 94 10.54 11.72 8.00
N SER A 95 9.30 12.23 7.96
CA SER A 95 8.97 13.52 8.56
C SER A 95 9.29 13.56 10.06
N THR A 96 9.19 12.43 10.75
CA THR A 96 9.62 12.29 12.15
C THR A 96 11.09 11.87 12.17
N PHE A 97 11.94 12.74 12.74
CA PHE A 97 13.39 12.57 12.95
C PHE A 97 14.34 12.92 11.80
N ASP A 98 13.85 13.42 10.66
CA ASP A 98 14.66 13.87 9.51
C ASP A 98 15.81 12.90 9.18
N SER A 99 15.45 11.62 9.09
CA SER A 99 16.42 10.54 8.97
C SER A 99 16.15 9.74 7.70
N PRO A 100 17.21 9.40 6.93
CA PRO A 100 17.05 8.65 5.70
C PRO A 100 16.56 7.23 5.99
N PHE A 101 15.76 6.71 5.07
CA PHE A 101 15.45 5.30 4.98
C PHE A 101 16.67 4.57 4.42
N LEU A 102 16.96 3.40 4.95
CA LEU A 102 17.97 2.51 4.38
C LEU A 102 17.32 1.65 3.28
N LYS A 103 18.14 1.18 2.34
CA LYS A 103 17.72 0.26 1.30
C LYS A 103 16.96 -0.93 1.91
N GLY A 104 15.80 -1.24 1.33
CA GLY A 104 14.89 -2.29 1.78
C GLY A 104 13.88 -1.85 2.85
N MET A 105 14.03 -0.65 3.45
CA MET A 105 13.02 -0.11 4.35
C MET A 105 11.78 0.36 3.59
N LEU A 106 10.65 0.38 4.29
CA LEU A 106 9.39 0.95 3.83
C LEU A 106 8.59 1.44 5.04
N SER A 107 7.69 2.39 4.80
CA SER A 107 6.86 3.00 5.84
C SER A 107 5.49 2.33 5.95
N GLU A 108 4.92 2.27 7.16
CA GLU A 108 3.49 1.97 7.36
C GLU A 108 2.57 3.11 6.98
N GLN A 109 3.08 4.35 6.91
CA GLN A 109 2.27 5.54 6.77
C GLN A 109 2.72 6.38 5.58
N ILE A 110 1.82 6.49 4.63
CA ILE A 110 1.87 7.40 3.49
C ILE A 110 0.75 8.41 3.63
N ASN A 111 1.11 9.70 3.53
CA ASN A 111 0.12 10.77 3.59
C ASN A 111 -0.31 11.14 2.17
N VAL A 112 -1.54 10.77 1.79
CA VAL A 112 -2.15 11.15 0.50
C VAL A 112 -3.02 12.40 0.61
N SER A 113 -3.28 12.87 1.83
CA SER A 113 -4.04 14.08 2.13
C SER A 113 -3.39 14.80 3.30
N ASP A 114 -3.83 16.03 3.57
CA ASP A 114 -3.40 16.89 4.69
C ASP A 114 -4.09 16.56 6.02
N ALA A 115 -4.92 15.52 6.06
CA ALA A 115 -5.73 15.17 7.22
C ALA A 115 -4.94 14.66 8.44
N LEU A 116 -3.67 14.26 8.23
CA LEU A 116 -2.75 13.82 9.29
C LEU A 116 -1.42 14.56 9.22
N ASN A 117 -0.78 14.59 8.05
CA ASN A 117 0.47 15.29 7.76
C ASN A 117 0.44 15.80 6.31
N ARG A 118 1.51 16.46 5.84
CA ARG A 118 1.50 16.99 4.46
C ARG A 118 1.42 15.86 3.43
N PRO A 119 0.62 16.03 2.35
CA PRO A 119 0.61 15.09 1.24
C PRO A 119 2.01 14.87 0.67
N GLY A 120 2.36 13.62 0.40
CA GLY A 120 3.65 13.25 -0.18
C GLY A 120 4.76 13.02 0.84
N GLU A 121 4.47 13.12 2.14
CA GLU A 121 5.39 12.74 3.21
C GLU A 121 5.11 11.31 3.71
N THR A 122 6.16 10.67 4.25
CA THR A 122 6.06 9.37 4.92
C THR A 122 6.51 9.47 6.38
N TRP A 123 6.05 8.56 7.22
CA TRP A 123 6.54 8.45 8.59
C TRP A 123 7.68 7.42 8.65
N ARG A 124 8.81 7.73 9.32
CA ARG A 124 9.87 6.74 9.55
C ARG A 124 9.56 5.87 10.75
N VAL A 125 8.84 4.79 10.48
CA VAL A 125 8.81 3.59 11.31
C VAL A 125 9.18 2.43 10.40
N SER A 126 10.19 1.64 10.78
CA SER A 126 10.47 0.36 10.12
C SER A 126 9.29 -0.56 10.39
N ALA A 127 8.32 -0.53 9.47
CA ALA A 127 7.04 -1.13 9.74
C ALA A 127 7.07 -2.61 9.37
N CYS A 128 6.89 -3.45 10.38
CA CYS A 128 6.83 -4.89 10.19
C CYS A 128 5.65 -5.29 9.28
N TRP A 129 4.55 -4.56 9.28
CA TRP A 129 3.34 -4.93 8.54
C TRP A 129 3.46 -4.82 7.01
N PRO A 130 3.88 -3.68 6.41
CA PRO A 130 4.06 -3.61 4.98
C PRO A 130 5.22 -4.52 4.52
N ALA A 131 6.24 -4.74 5.35
CA ALA A 131 7.25 -5.77 5.08
C ALA A 131 6.63 -7.18 5.02
N THR A 132 5.74 -7.53 5.96
CA THR A 132 4.98 -8.79 5.92
C THR A 132 4.11 -8.89 4.66
N ALA A 133 3.42 -7.81 4.27
CA ALA A 133 2.60 -7.80 3.06
C ALA A 133 3.43 -8.06 1.79
N VAL A 134 4.64 -7.46 1.70
CA VAL A 134 5.58 -7.73 0.60
C VAL A 134 6.02 -9.19 0.60
N LEU A 135 6.42 -9.73 1.75
CA LEU A 135 6.89 -11.12 1.86
C LEU A 135 5.79 -12.12 1.49
N LEU A 136 4.59 -11.98 2.04
CA LEU A 136 3.45 -12.85 1.71
C LEU A 136 3.11 -12.75 0.21
N GLY A 137 3.00 -11.53 -0.30
CA GLY A 137 2.72 -11.30 -1.71
C GLY A 137 3.78 -11.94 -2.61
N TRP A 138 5.07 -11.85 -2.27
CA TRP A 138 6.14 -12.47 -3.04
C TRP A 138 5.97 -13.98 -3.15
N PHE A 139 5.78 -14.68 -2.03
CA PHE A 139 5.60 -16.13 -2.00
C PHE A 139 4.38 -16.59 -2.82
N GLU A 140 3.27 -15.85 -2.74
CA GLU A 140 2.04 -16.19 -3.45
C GLU A 140 2.16 -16.16 -4.97
N THR A 141 3.11 -15.39 -5.52
CA THR A 141 3.40 -15.33 -6.97
C THR A 141 4.52 -16.26 -7.41
N ALA A 142 5.33 -16.77 -6.48
CA ALA A 142 6.40 -17.70 -6.82
C ALA A 142 5.87 -19.13 -7.07
N GLU A 143 4.65 -19.42 -6.63
CA GLU A 143 3.97 -20.72 -6.75
C GLU A 143 3.02 -20.80 -7.97
N GLU A 144 2.91 -19.74 -8.77
CA GLU A 144 2.07 -19.68 -10.00
C GLU A 144 2.91 -19.75 -11.27
#